data_AF-A0A3B0C9A8-F1
#
_entry.id   AF-A0A3B0C9A8-F1
#
_cell.length_a   1.000
_cell.length_b   1.000
_cell.length_c   1.000
_cell.angle_alpha   90.00
_cell.angle_beta   90.00
_cell.angle_gamma   90.00
#
_symmetry.space_group_name_H-M   'P 1'
#
loop_
_entity.id
_entity.type
_entity.pdbx_description
1 polymer ?
#
loop_
_entity_poly.entity_id
_entity_poly.type
_entity_poly.pdbx_seq_one_letter_code
_entity_poly.pdbx_strand_id
1 'polypeptide(L)'
;MMINEMDLLFTDGQLKLEGSHKLWIGDKMRKSLEPVELEGEPGAFHAQWDDLLNAIERGCEPGISGAYGQSIAEVVAAIYRSHESGTEQEVQGAGALCP
;
A
#
# COMPACT_ATOMS: atom_id res chain seq x y z
N MET A 1 3.59 5.26 -21.44
CA MET A 1 3.21 5.62 -20.06
C MET A 1 3.31 4.34 -19.25
N MET A 2 4.18 4.30 -18.24
CA MET A 2 4.35 3.09 -17.41
C MET A 2 3.09 2.95 -16.56
N ILE A 3 2.39 1.84 -16.68
CA ILE A 3 1.23 1.53 -15.84
C ILE A 3 1.80 1.03 -14.52
N ASN A 4 1.36 1.62 -13.40
CA ASN A 4 1.71 1.09 -12.08
C ASN A 4 0.98 -0.24 -11.90
N GLU A 5 1.73 -1.30 -11.64
CA GLU A 5 1.19 -2.63 -11.37
C GLU A 5 1.62 -3.06 -9.97
N MET A 6 0.72 -3.74 -9.26
CA MET A 6 1.01 -4.36 -7.97
C MET A 6 0.46 -5.78 -7.95
N ASP A 7 1.34 -6.75 -7.73
CA ASP A 7 0.99 -8.15 -7.55
C ASP A 7 1.12 -8.53 -6.07
N LEU A 8 0.05 -9.09 -5.51
CA LEU A 8 -0.01 -9.58 -4.14
C LEU A 8 -0.19 -11.10 -4.19
N LEU A 9 0.79 -11.84 -3.67
CA LEU A 9 0.81 -13.30 -3.66
C LEU A 9 0.45 -13.81 -2.26
N PHE A 10 -0.59 -14.65 -2.18
CA PHE A 10 -1.08 -15.24 -0.94
C PHE A 10 -0.97 -16.78 -0.98
N THR A 11 -1.22 -17.43 0.15
CA THR A 11 -1.15 -18.90 0.26
C THR A 11 -2.19 -19.63 -0.59
N ASP A 12 -3.32 -18.99 -0.87
CA ASP A 12 -4.48 -19.60 -1.55
C ASP A 12 -4.95 -18.81 -2.78
N GLY A 13 -4.12 -17.89 -3.27
CA GLY A 13 -4.45 -17.12 -4.46
C GLY A 13 -3.52 -15.93 -4.66
N GLN A 14 -3.92 -15.07 -5.58
CA GLN A 14 -3.18 -13.87 -5.94
C GLN A 14 -4.15 -12.75 -6.31
N LEU A 15 -3.74 -11.52 -6.04
CA LEU A 15 -4.43 -10.31 -6.50
C LEU A 15 -3.47 -9.50 -7.36
N LYS A 16 -3.96 -9.00 -8.49
CA LYS A 16 -3.22 -8.07 -9.33
C LYS A 16 -4.01 -6.78 -9.48
N LEU A 17 -3.34 -5.67 -9.21
CA LEU A 17 -3.84 -4.32 -9.47
C LEU A 17 -3.10 -3.75 -10.68
N GLU A 18 -3.85 -3.29 -11.67
CA GLU A 18 -3.31 -2.66 -12.89
C GLU A 18 -3.85 -1.22 -12.99
N GLY A 19 -2.98 -0.24 -12.76
CA GLY A 19 -3.38 1.15 -12.61
C GLY A 19 -4.28 1.35 -11.39
N SER A 20 -5.21 2.30 -11.46
CA SER A 20 -6.11 2.66 -10.36
C SER A 20 -7.51 2.04 -10.44
N HIS A 21 -7.81 1.25 -11.48
CA HIS A 21 -9.20 0.85 -11.77
C HIS A 21 -9.38 -0.60 -12.22
N LYS A 22 -8.32 -1.41 -12.23
CA LYS A 22 -8.44 -2.82 -12.61
C LYS A 22 -7.92 -3.68 -11.48
N LEU A 23 -8.81 -4.52 -10.96
CA LEU A 23 -8.47 -5.57 -10.02
C LEU A 23 -8.67 -6.92 -10.70
N TRP A 24 -7.73 -7.81 -10.49
CA TRP A 24 -7.79 -9.19 -10.94
C TRP A 24 -7.59 -10.12 -9.75
N ILE A 25 -8.31 -11.23 -9.72
CA ILE A 25 -8.19 -12.26 -8.70
C ILE A 25 -7.90 -13.63 -9.32
N GLY A 26 -7.00 -14.39 -8.72
CA GLY A 26 -6.74 -15.78 -9.03
C GLY A 26 -6.85 -16.62 -7.78
N ASP A 27 -7.50 -17.78 -7.88
CA ASP A 27 -7.51 -18.79 -6.81
C ASP A 27 -6.38 -19.81 -7.01
N LYS A 28 -6.02 -20.53 -5.95
CA LYS A 28 -4.96 -21.58 -5.96
C LYS A 28 -5.16 -22.66 -7.03
N MET A 29 -6.39 -22.92 -7.45
CA MET A 29 -6.74 -23.98 -8.39
C MET A 29 -6.78 -23.50 -9.85
N ARG A 30 -6.95 -22.21 -10.08
CA ARG A 30 -6.99 -21.58 -11.40
C ARG A 30 -5.60 -21.18 -11.85
N LYS A 31 -5.33 -21.45 -13.14
CA LYS A 31 -4.10 -21.00 -13.80
C LYS A 31 -4.21 -19.57 -14.35
N SER A 32 -5.40 -18.95 -14.32
CA SER A 32 -5.68 -17.61 -14.87
C SER A 32 -6.19 -16.66 -13.80
N LEU A 33 -5.86 -15.38 -13.98
CA LEU A 33 -6.46 -14.24 -13.29
C LEU A 33 -7.78 -13.87 -13.97
N GLU A 34 -8.82 -13.63 -13.20
CA GLU A 34 -10.10 -13.13 -13.70
C GLU A 34 -10.31 -11.67 -13.26
N PRO A 35 -10.85 -10.81 -14.14
CA PRO A 35 -11.09 -9.41 -13.79
C PRO A 35 -12.26 -9.31 -12.81
N VAL A 36 -12.13 -8.40 -11.86
CA VAL A 36 -13.19 -8.02 -10.93
C VAL A 36 -13.79 -6.70 -11.40
N GLU A 37 -15.08 -6.69 -11.68
CA GLU A 37 -15.82 -5.44 -11.93
C GLU A 37 -15.82 -4.60 -10.65
N LEU A 38 -15.31 -3.37 -10.77
CA LEU A 38 -15.29 -2.41 -9.67
C LEU A 38 -16.39 -1.39 -9.89
N GLU A 39 -17.18 -1.14 -8.86
CA GLU A 39 -18.08 0.00 -8.85
C GLU A 39 -17.24 1.29 -8.78
N GLY A 40 -17.76 2.40 -9.33
CA GLY A 40 -17.05 3.67 -9.39
C GLY A 40 -16.77 4.22 -8.00
N GLU A 41 -15.61 3.90 -7.44
CA GLU A 41 -15.15 4.42 -6.16
C GLU A 41 -14.80 5.92 -6.28
N PRO A 42 -15.00 6.71 -5.21
CA PRO A 42 -14.46 8.05 -5.13
C PRO A 42 -12.95 8.01 -5.39
N GLY A 43 -12.43 8.97 -6.14
CA GLY A 43 -10.98 9.05 -6.38
C GLY A 43 -10.22 9.07 -5.05
N ALA A 44 -9.05 8.43 -4.99
CA ALA A 44 -8.28 8.24 -3.75
C ALA A 44 -8.09 9.52 -2.93
N PHE A 45 -7.96 10.68 -3.59
CA PHE A 45 -7.85 11.98 -2.93
C PHE A 45 -9.11 12.36 -2.13
N HIS A 46 -10.31 12.06 -2.66
CA HIS A 46 -11.57 12.32 -1.97
C HIS A 46 -11.67 11.50 -0.68
N ALA A 47 -11.35 10.20 -0.76
CA ALA A 47 -11.34 9.33 0.41
C ALA A 47 -10.33 9.78 1.47
N GLN A 48 -9.13 10.18 1.06
CA GLN A 48 -8.11 10.72 1.98
C GLN A 48 -8.53 12.04 2.63
N TRP A 49 -9.21 12.90 1.87
CA TRP A 49 -9.73 14.17 2.37
C TRP A 49 -10.84 13.95 3.41
N ASP A 50 -11.78 13.05 3.12
CA ASP A 50 -12.86 12.70 4.04
C ASP A 50 -12.32 12.08 5.34
N ASP A 51 -11.31 11.21 5.26
CA ASP A 51 -10.63 10.65 6.45
C ASP A 51 -10.02 11.75 7.33
N LEU A 52 -9.33 12.71 6.72
CA LEU A 52 -8.74 13.85 7.44
C LEU A 52 -9.79 14.71 8.13
N LEU A 53 -10.87 15.06 7.43
CA LEU A 53 -11.95 15.86 8.03
C LEU A 53 -12.61 15.13 9.20
N ASN A 54 -12.91 13.83 9.03
CA ASN A 54 -13.46 13.01 10.09
C ASN A 54 -12.55 12.95 11.32
N ALA A 55 -11.24 12.80 11.12
CA ALA A 55 -10.25 12.79 12.19
C ALA A 55 -10.23 14.10 12.99
N ILE A 56 -10.30 15.24 12.29
CA ILE A 56 -10.37 16.58 12.91
C ILE A 56 -11.67 16.73 13.72
N GLU A 57 -12.82 16.40 13.13
CA GLU A 57 -14.13 16.56 13.77
C GLU A 57 -14.30 15.68 15.01
N ARG A 58 -13.73 14.47 14.98
CA ARG A 58 -13.88 13.48 16.04
C ARG A 58 -12.74 13.51 17.05
N GLY A 59 -11.68 14.27 16.77
CA GLY A 59 -10.47 14.33 17.60
C GLY A 59 -9.74 12.99 17.69
N CYS A 60 -9.70 12.22 16.60
CA CYS A 60 -9.01 10.95 16.51
C CYS A 60 -7.86 11.00 15.49
N GLU A 61 -7.05 9.94 15.44
CA GLU A 61 -5.97 9.82 14.46
C GLU A 61 -6.54 9.40 13.09
N PRO A 62 -6.07 9.98 11.97
CA PRO A 62 -6.47 9.53 10.64
C PRO A 62 -5.89 8.14 10.33
N GLY A 63 -6.48 7.44 9.35
CA GLY A 63 -6.02 6.12 8.93
C GLY A 63 -4.57 6.13 8.43
N ILE A 64 -4.16 7.23 7.79
CA ILE A 64 -2.75 7.49 7.45
C ILE A 64 -2.16 8.41 8.52
N SER A 65 -1.60 7.80 9.56
CA SER A 65 -1.05 8.50 10.71
C SER A 65 0.32 9.13 10.47
N GLY A 66 0.72 10.03 11.37
CA GLY A 66 2.09 10.56 11.40
C GLY A 66 3.13 9.47 11.65
N ALA A 67 2.82 8.50 12.52
CA ALA A 67 3.69 7.35 12.79
C ALA A 67 3.86 6.47 11.52
N TYR A 68 2.80 6.25 10.76
CA TYR A 68 2.88 5.58 9.46
C TYR A 68 3.73 6.38 8.47
N GLY A 69 3.57 7.70 8.41
CA GLY A 69 4.42 8.56 7.56
C GLY A 69 5.91 8.46 7.91
N GLN A 70 6.25 8.40 9.19
CA GLN A 70 7.63 8.22 9.66
C GLN A 70 8.21 6.86 9.23
N SER A 71 7.45 5.77 9.35
CA SER A 71 7.94 4.44 8.93
C SER A 71 8.23 4.36 7.43
N ILE A 72 7.42 5.03 6.60
CA ILE A 72 7.69 5.12 5.15
C ILE A 72 8.98 5.91 4.89
N ALA A 73 9.20 7.03 5.58
CA ALA A 73 10.42 7.82 5.42
C ALA A 73 11.68 7.02 5.79
N GLU A 74 11.60 6.17 6.82
CA GLU A 74 12.70 5.28 7.22
C GLU A 74 13.02 4.23 6.15
N VAL A 75 12.00 3.65 5.52
CA VAL A 75 12.17 2.72 4.39
C VAL A 75 12.84 3.43 3.22
N VAL A 76 12.37 4.63 2.85
CA VAL A 76 12.97 5.42 1.77
C VAL A 76 14.44 5.74 2.09
N ALA A 77 14.76 6.14 3.31
CA ALA A 77 16.14 6.38 3.74
C ALA A 77 17.00 5.11 3.64
N ALA A 78 16.46 3.93 4.00
CA ALA A 78 17.16 2.66 3.86
C ALA A 78 17.44 2.31 2.39
N ILE A 79 16.53 2.60 1.47
CA ILE A 79 16.73 2.43 0.02
C ILE A 79 17.93 3.26 -0.45
N TYR A 80 18.02 4.54 -0.04
CA TYR A 80 19.16 5.39 -0.39
C TYR A 80 20.48 4.86 0.18
N ARG A 81 20.52 4.47 1.46
CA ARG A 81 21.73 3.86 2.06
C ARG A 81 22.14 2.58 1.33
N SER A 82 21.18 1.76 0.92
CA SER A 82 21.43 0.50 0.20
C SER A 82 22.02 0.75 -1.17
N HIS A 83 21.51 1.76 -1.88
CA HIS A 83 22.07 2.19 -3.15
C HIS A 83 23.52 2.67 -3.01
N GLU A 84 23.81 3.48 -2.00
CA GLU A 84 25.16 4.01 -1.75
C GLU A 84 26.16 2.93 -1.32
N SER A 85 25.74 1.98 -0.46
CA SER A 85 26.62 0.93 0.04
C SER A 85 26.76 -0.26 -0.90
N GLY A 86 25.82 -0.43 -1.83
CA GLY A 86 25.73 -1.61 -2.69
C GLY A 86 25.38 -2.90 -1.93
N THR A 87 24.80 -2.77 -0.73
CA THR A 87 24.46 -3.90 0.15
C THR A 87 23.05 -3.74 0.71
N GLU A 88 22.49 -4.83 1.22
CA GLU A 88 21.26 -4.80 2.01
C GLU A 88 21.42 -3.88 3.23
N GLN A 89 20.35 -3.17 3.58
CA GLN A 89 20.30 -2.25 4.70
C GLN A 89 19.04 -2.52 5.52
N GLU A 90 19.19 -2.52 6.84
CA GLU A 90 18.07 -2.63 7.75
C GLU A 90 17.29 -1.31 7.83
N VAL A 91 15.97 -1.41 7.97
CA VAL A 91 15.09 -0.28 8.24
C VAL A 91 15.13 0.01 9.73
N GLN A 92 15.78 1.12 10.10
CA GLN A 92 16.00 1.51 11.48
C GLN A 92 14.78 2.27 12.00
N GLY A 93 13.87 1.57 12.69
CA GLY A 93 12.68 2.18 13.34
C GLY A 93 11.39 1.36 13.31
N ALA A 94 11.38 0.17 12.69
CA ALA A 94 10.25 -0.77 12.70
C ALA A 94 9.98 -1.46 14.08
N GLY A 95 10.34 -0.81 15.18
CA GLY A 95 10.30 -1.37 16.54
C GLY A 95 9.04 -1.08 17.36
N ALA A 96 7.95 -0.55 16.79
CA ALA A 96 6.76 -0.17 17.55
C ALA A 96 5.41 -0.65 16.98
N LEU A 97 5.39 -1.73 16.20
CA LEU A 97 4.15 -2.40 15.77
C LEU A 97 4.17 -3.89 16.13
N CYS A 98 4.28 -4.20 17.43
CA CYS A 98 3.84 -5.45 18.08
C CYS A 98 3.84 -5.23 19.61
N PRO A 99 2.90 -5.78 20.39
CA PRO A 99 1.81 -6.70 20.03
C PRO A 99 0.43 -6.02 19.88
#